data_AF-A0A2A9M268-F1
#
_entry.id   AF-A0A2A9M268-F1
#
_cell.length_a   1.000
_cell.length_b   1.000
_cell.length_c   1.000
_cell.angle_alpha   90.00
_cell.angle_beta   90.00
_cell.angle_gamma   90.00
#
_symmetry.space_group_name_H-M   'P 1'
#
loop_
_entity.id
_entity.type
_entity.pdbx_description
1 polymer ?
#
loop_
_entity_poly.entity_id
_entity_poly.type
_entity_poly.pdbx_seq_one_letter_code
_entity_poly.pdbx_strand_id
1 'polypeptide(L)'
;MGAPSGTTAPPAAAPLLTVCICGGGNAAHASATWMGQKHKNIRVNVLTRQPEKWQKELRMETEGSRWEQLGDVFGTVNAVSSDPADVVPEADVCIVCAPAHAHLPILQKIQPHLKVGGIVGAVYGQGGFDWAMLRAFESEDARKRLGGYFALQNLPWLCRTLHYGSVVQLYGPKDYLNTAVAPRSVAEPVRLIISMLFDMPCNLLPNFMCITLSPSNQIIHPARYYSIFHKFDGKTPLKEEEIQWGLYNEFDDMAAEWLEKLSVELQAIKKALTNRFPHLDLSSVMPIKERVIKHYGKDVKDTSTLQRVFASNRGYAGCRTPATPVDGGYVPAVTGRLFTEDVPFGLCVLKDLAEQLNVATPTIDFMIVWHQNLMGKEYLKDGKLNPALIPETSCARAYGFTTPEEVVAPSLLAQEVELPFTRMDMLGRAAQ
;
A
#
# COMPACT_ATOMS: atom_id res chain seq x y z
N MET A 1 16.57 18.61 62.19
CA MET A 1 16.01 18.88 60.85
C MET A 1 16.48 17.78 59.92
N GLY A 2 15.63 16.79 59.66
CA GLY A 2 15.95 15.71 58.70
C GLY A 2 15.77 16.22 57.28
N ALA A 3 16.79 16.05 56.45
CA ALA A 3 16.73 16.37 55.04
C ALA A 3 15.68 15.48 54.35
N PRO A 4 14.82 16.03 53.48
CA PRO A 4 13.85 15.22 52.76
C PRO A 4 14.59 14.30 51.77
N SER A 5 14.38 13.00 51.93
CA SER A 5 14.80 11.96 51.00
C SER A 5 14.27 12.29 49.61
N GLY A 6 15.16 12.44 48.64
CA GLY A 6 14.81 12.67 47.25
C GLY A 6 13.88 11.58 46.75
N THR A 7 12.66 11.97 46.39
CA THR A 7 11.72 11.13 45.66
C THR A 7 12.28 10.91 44.27
N THR A 8 12.94 9.77 44.07
CA THR A 8 13.26 9.27 42.73
C THR A 8 11.95 9.15 41.96
N ALA A 9 11.84 9.87 40.85
CA ALA A 9 10.71 9.73 39.94
C ALA A 9 10.52 8.23 39.61
N PRO A 10 9.29 7.71 39.61
CA PRO A 10 9.06 6.32 39.27
C PRO A 10 9.66 6.03 37.89
N PRO A 11 10.29 4.86 37.67
CA PRO A 11 10.83 4.50 36.38
C PRO A 11 9.72 4.62 35.33
N ALA A 12 10.05 5.21 34.17
CA ALA A 12 9.11 5.32 33.07
C ALA A 12 8.52 3.94 32.77
N ALA A 13 7.20 3.84 32.69
CA ALA A 13 6.52 2.59 32.39
C ALA A 13 7.08 2.00 31.09
N ALA A 14 7.30 0.68 31.06
CA ALA A 14 7.74 0.01 29.83
C ALA A 14 6.71 0.27 28.71
N PRO A 15 7.16 0.45 27.45
CA PRO A 15 6.24 0.66 26.35
C PRO A 15 5.35 -0.57 26.18
N LEU A 16 4.09 -0.34 25.81
CA LEU A 16 3.16 -1.40 25.45
C LEU A 16 3.65 -2.16 24.21
N LEU A 17 4.24 -1.45 23.26
CA LEU A 17 4.72 -1.97 21.98
C LEU A 17 5.87 -1.11 21.45
N THR A 18 6.82 -1.71 20.75
CA THR A 18 7.84 -1.02 19.95
C THR A 18 7.53 -1.19 18.47
N VAL A 19 7.38 -0.09 17.76
CA VAL A 19 7.08 -0.05 16.31
C VAL A 19 8.24 0.59 15.56
N CYS A 20 8.76 -0.07 14.54
CA CYS A 20 9.72 0.51 13.60
C CYS A 20 9.01 0.89 12.29
N ILE A 21 8.87 2.20 12.03
CA ILE A 21 8.36 2.73 10.77
C ILE A 21 9.47 2.72 9.72
N CYS A 22 9.29 1.95 8.66
CA CYS A 22 10.30 1.77 7.61
C CYS A 22 9.94 2.61 6.38
N GLY A 23 10.55 3.78 6.24
CA GLY A 23 10.31 4.73 5.18
C GLY A 23 10.39 6.18 5.68
N GLY A 24 10.29 7.13 4.74
CA GLY A 24 10.36 8.55 5.06
C GLY A 24 9.39 9.42 4.26
N GLY A 25 8.35 8.84 3.66
CA GLY A 25 7.33 9.59 2.90
C GLY A 25 6.18 10.10 3.79
N ASN A 26 5.11 10.56 3.14
CA ASN A 26 3.90 11.08 3.81
C ASN A 26 3.34 10.10 4.86
N ALA A 27 3.14 8.83 4.47
CA ALA A 27 2.59 7.82 5.36
C ALA A 27 3.54 7.47 6.53
N ALA A 28 4.85 7.59 6.34
CA ALA A 28 5.82 7.37 7.41
C ALA A 28 5.74 8.47 8.47
N HIS A 29 5.69 9.73 8.04
CA HIS A 29 5.50 10.87 8.96
C HIS A 29 4.18 10.75 9.70
N ALA A 30 3.08 10.52 8.98
CA ALA A 30 1.76 10.37 9.61
C ALA A 30 1.72 9.22 10.63
N SER A 31 2.27 8.05 10.27
CA SER A 31 2.32 6.89 11.18
C SER A 31 3.20 7.16 12.39
N ALA A 32 4.38 7.75 12.21
CA ALA A 32 5.29 8.06 13.31
C ALA A 32 4.69 9.09 14.28
N THR A 33 4.09 10.17 13.77
CA THR A 33 3.41 11.18 14.59
C THR A 33 2.22 10.56 15.32
N TRP A 34 1.37 9.80 14.62
CA TRP A 34 0.15 9.25 15.21
C TRP A 34 0.44 8.21 16.30
N MET A 35 1.37 7.29 16.04
CA MET A 35 1.72 6.24 17.00
C MET A 35 2.58 6.77 18.16
N GLY A 36 3.33 7.85 17.94
CA GLY A 36 4.20 8.49 18.94
C GLY A 36 3.45 9.33 19.98
N GLN A 37 2.12 9.38 19.95
CA GLN A 37 1.33 10.11 20.93
C GLN A 37 1.53 9.54 22.35
N LYS A 38 1.81 10.42 23.32
CA LYS A 38 2.18 10.04 24.69
C LYS A 38 1.21 9.06 25.36
N HIS A 39 -0.10 9.23 25.13
CA HIS A 39 -1.13 8.40 25.76
C HIS A 39 -1.19 6.96 25.21
N LYS A 40 -0.61 6.69 24.03
CA LYS A 40 -0.57 5.35 23.44
C LYS A 40 0.45 4.42 24.10
N ASN A 41 1.44 4.98 24.80
CA ASN A 41 2.56 4.23 25.40
C ASN A 41 3.28 3.31 24.37
N ILE A 42 3.46 3.80 23.14
CA ILE A 42 4.18 3.09 22.06
C ILE A 42 5.56 3.72 21.88
N ARG A 43 6.60 2.88 21.81
CA ARG A 43 7.95 3.30 21.40
C ARG A 43 8.04 3.30 19.88
N VAL A 44 8.22 4.47 19.27
CA VAL A 44 8.31 4.59 17.81
C VAL A 44 9.75 4.79 17.38
N ASN A 45 10.28 3.86 16.60
CA ASN A 45 11.54 4.03 15.88
C ASN A 45 11.27 4.28 14.40
N VAL A 46 12.18 4.96 13.70
CA VAL A 46 12.06 5.24 12.26
C VAL A 46 13.33 4.83 11.52
N LEU A 47 13.17 3.97 10.52
CA LEU A 47 14.21 3.62 9.55
C LEU A 47 14.00 4.45 8.28
N THR A 48 14.90 5.37 7.99
CA THR A 48 14.80 6.30 6.85
C THR A 48 16.16 6.61 6.25
N ARG A 49 16.20 7.04 4.99
CA ARG A 49 17.45 7.38 4.30
C ARG A 49 18.03 8.75 4.71
N GLN A 50 17.25 9.57 5.40
CA GLN A 50 17.62 10.94 5.79
C GLN A 50 17.34 11.16 7.29
N PRO A 51 17.92 10.34 8.20
CA PRO A 51 17.63 10.41 9.63
C PRO A 51 17.99 11.77 10.24
N GLU A 52 19.02 12.44 9.71
CA GLU A 52 19.52 13.73 10.17
C GLU A 52 18.51 14.88 10.02
N LYS A 53 17.50 14.71 9.18
CA LYS A 53 16.44 15.71 8.97
C LYS A 53 15.25 15.53 9.91
N TRP A 54 15.18 14.41 10.64
CA TRP A 54 14.06 14.11 11.51
C TRP A 54 14.23 14.73 12.88
N GLN A 55 13.16 15.36 13.35
CA GLN A 55 13.06 15.88 14.70
C GLN A 55 12.52 14.81 15.65
N LYS A 56 12.80 14.98 16.94
CA LYS A 56 12.30 14.06 17.98
C LYS A 56 10.80 14.21 18.20
N GLU A 57 10.29 15.43 18.10
CA GLU A 57 8.86 15.72 18.18
C GLU A 57 8.34 16.04 16.78
N LEU A 58 7.23 15.40 16.42
CA LEU A 58 6.56 15.56 15.13
C LEU A 58 5.16 16.12 15.37
N ARG A 59 4.68 16.90 14.40
CA ARG A 59 3.35 17.52 14.42
C ARG A 59 2.53 17.07 13.22
N MET A 60 1.27 16.76 13.46
CA MET A 60 0.28 16.45 12.44
C MET A 60 -0.81 17.51 12.50
N GLU A 61 -0.90 18.30 11.44
CA GLU A 61 -1.95 19.31 11.25
C GLU A 61 -3.24 18.61 10.82
N THR A 62 -4.35 18.92 11.49
CA THR A 62 -5.67 18.32 11.21
C THR A 62 -6.69 19.30 10.66
N GLU A 63 -6.32 20.58 10.52
CA GLU A 63 -7.15 21.65 9.97
C GLU A 63 -7.75 21.25 8.61
N GLY A 64 -9.05 21.50 8.42
CA GLY A 64 -9.78 21.13 7.22
C GLY A 64 -10.03 19.62 7.01
N SER A 65 -9.60 18.75 7.92
CA SER A 65 -9.89 17.31 7.89
C SER A 65 -11.13 16.94 8.72
N ARG A 66 -11.63 15.71 8.56
CA ARG A 66 -12.73 15.18 9.41
C ARG A 66 -12.34 15.02 10.90
N TRP A 67 -11.08 15.22 11.23
CA TRP A 67 -10.52 15.14 12.58
C TRP A 67 -10.01 16.50 13.09
N GLU A 68 -10.39 17.61 12.45
CA GLU A 68 -10.02 18.98 12.85
C GLU A 68 -10.34 19.29 14.32
N GLN A 69 -11.42 18.71 14.87
CA GLN A 69 -11.78 18.84 16.28
C GLN A 69 -10.76 18.27 17.27
N LEU A 70 -9.81 17.44 16.81
CA LEU A 70 -8.70 16.96 17.64
C LEU A 70 -7.63 18.03 17.86
N GLY A 71 -7.64 19.11 17.06
CA GLY A 71 -6.52 20.04 16.96
C GLY A 71 -5.27 19.37 16.38
N ASP A 72 -4.13 20.03 16.51
CA ASP A 72 -2.85 19.46 16.09
C ASP A 72 -2.47 18.26 16.96
N VAL A 73 -2.08 17.18 16.31
CA VAL A 73 -1.64 15.94 16.97
C VAL A 73 -0.12 15.92 17.05
N PHE A 74 0.41 15.63 18.24
CA PHE A 74 1.86 15.59 18.50
C PHE A 74 2.32 14.18 18.86
N GLY A 75 3.43 13.75 18.27
CA GLY A 75 4.04 12.47 18.54
C GLY A 75 5.55 12.57 18.74
N THR A 76 6.11 11.72 19.59
CA THR A 76 7.55 11.66 19.85
C THR A 76 8.13 10.39 19.27
N VAL A 77 9.20 10.50 18.48
CA VAL A 77 10.01 9.36 18.04
C VAL A 77 11.11 9.07 19.06
N ASN A 78 11.36 7.79 19.29
CA ASN A 78 12.40 7.31 20.19
C ASN A 78 13.78 7.34 19.51
N ALA A 79 13.87 6.79 18.30
CA ALA A 79 15.10 6.75 17.52
C ALA A 79 14.82 6.88 16.02
N VAL A 80 15.74 7.51 15.29
CA VAL A 80 15.70 7.61 13.82
C VAL A 80 17.08 7.24 13.29
N SER A 81 17.15 6.26 12.38
CA SER A 81 18.42 5.83 11.77
C SER A 81 18.24 5.47 10.29
N SER A 82 19.36 5.40 9.59
CA SER A 82 19.47 4.79 8.25
C SER A 82 19.98 3.35 8.30
N ASP A 83 20.46 2.89 9.46
CA ASP A 83 20.89 1.51 9.70
C ASP A 83 19.77 0.72 10.43
N PRO A 84 19.26 -0.39 9.86
CA PRO A 84 18.28 -1.23 10.53
C PRO A 84 18.75 -1.76 11.89
N ALA A 85 20.05 -1.93 12.13
CA ALA A 85 20.58 -2.42 13.39
C ALA A 85 20.27 -1.51 14.59
N ASP A 86 20.06 -0.21 14.36
CA ASP A 86 19.80 0.76 15.42
C ASP A 86 18.33 0.80 15.86
N VAL A 87 17.41 0.38 14.99
CA VAL A 87 15.97 0.69 15.13
C VAL A 87 15.05 -0.52 15.05
N VAL A 88 15.51 -1.64 14.49
CA VAL A 88 14.74 -2.88 14.30
C VAL A 88 14.86 -3.90 15.46
N PRO A 89 15.99 -4.09 16.16
CA PRO A 89 16.16 -5.22 17.09
C PRO A 89 15.12 -5.34 18.21
N GLU A 90 14.57 -4.23 18.69
CA GLU A 90 13.53 -4.25 19.72
C GLU A 90 12.10 -4.24 19.16
N ALA A 91 11.92 -4.01 17.85
CA ALA A 91 10.62 -3.80 17.24
C ALA A 91 9.74 -5.06 17.34
N ASP A 92 8.56 -4.91 17.95
CA ASP A 92 7.48 -5.90 17.88
C ASP A 92 6.85 -5.90 16.49
N VAL A 93 6.72 -4.71 15.88
CA VAL A 93 6.13 -4.52 14.56
C VAL A 93 7.02 -3.61 13.71
N CYS A 94 7.42 -4.08 12.54
CA CYS A 94 8.01 -3.26 11.49
C CYS A 94 6.95 -2.92 10.44
N ILE A 95 6.71 -1.63 10.18
CA ILE A 95 5.69 -1.18 9.23
C ILE A 95 6.35 -0.45 8.06
N VAL A 96 6.30 -1.07 6.89
CA VAL A 96 6.76 -0.51 5.61
C VAL A 96 5.81 0.59 5.17
N CYS A 97 6.32 1.81 5.17
CA CYS A 97 5.65 3.04 4.75
C CYS A 97 6.32 3.58 3.48
N ALA A 98 6.33 2.76 2.43
CA ALA A 98 7.02 3.04 1.18
C ALA A 98 6.21 2.56 -0.05
N PRO A 99 6.50 3.11 -1.24
CA PRO A 99 5.94 2.61 -2.51
C PRO A 99 6.32 1.16 -2.78
N ALA A 100 5.57 0.49 -3.67
CA ALA A 100 5.75 -0.94 -3.97
C ALA A 100 7.20 -1.32 -4.39
N HIS A 101 7.85 -0.50 -5.23
CA HIS A 101 9.24 -0.72 -5.65
C HIS A 101 10.26 -0.81 -4.50
N ALA A 102 9.93 -0.23 -3.35
CA ALA A 102 10.82 -0.19 -2.19
C ALA A 102 10.54 -1.31 -1.19
N HIS A 103 9.45 -2.08 -1.34
CA HIS A 103 9.07 -3.12 -0.39
C HIS A 103 10.16 -4.17 -0.24
N LEU A 104 10.49 -4.92 -1.30
CA LEU A 104 11.50 -5.98 -1.23
C LEU A 104 12.87 -5.49 -0.69
N PRO A 105 13.46 -4.39 -1.19
CA PRO A 105 14.71 -3.88 -0.64
C PRO A 105 14.65 -3.50 0.85
N ILE A 106 13.52 -2.97 1.33
CA ILE A 106 13.33 -2.66 2.75
C ILE A 106 13.21 -3.96 3.55
N LEU A 107 12.40 -4.91 3.09
CA LEU A 107 12.20 -6.20 3.74
C LEU A 107 13.53 -6.96 3.92
N GLN A 108 14.36 -6.99 2.88
CA GLN A 108 15.70 -7.60 2.93
C GLN A 108 16.66 -6.89 3.89
N LYS A 109 16.51 -5.58 4.09
CA LYS A 109 17.31 -4.83 5.07
C LYS A 109 16.87 -5.08 6.50
N ILE A 110 15.58 -5.19 6.77
CA ILE A 110 15.08 -5.34 8.15
C ILE A 110 15.15 -6.80 8.63
N GLN A 111 15.00 -7.78 7.75
CA GLN A 111 14.90 -9.20 8.14
C GLN A 111 16.04 -9.69 9.06
N PRO A 112 17.33 -9.30 8.91
CA PRO A 112 18.40 -9.86 9.72
C PRO A 112 18.36 -9.37 11.17
N HIS A 113 17.68 -8.24 11.39
CA HIS A 113 17.62 -7.53 12.66
C HIS A 113 16.31 -7.77 13.41
N LEU A 114 15.33 -8.44 12.81
CA LEU A 114 14.09 -8.77 13.50
C LEU A 114 14.35 -9.68 14.70
N LYS A 115 13.72 -9.35 15.82
CA LYS A 115 13.62 -10.28 16.94
C LYS A 115 12.71 -11.45 16.61
N VAL A 116 12.88 -12.55 17.33
CA VAL A 116 12.01 -13.73 17.20
C VAL A 116 10.56 -13.35 17.52
N GLY A 117 9.65 -13.73 16.63
CA GLY A 117 8.23 -13.41 16.73
C GLY A 117 7.85 -12.01 16.20
N GLY A 118 8.79 -11.27 15.60
CA GLY A 118 8.53 -9.95 15.05
C GLY A 118 7.49 -9.98 13.93
N ILE A 119 6.60 -8.97 13.91
CA ILE A 119 5.57 -8.82 12.88
C ILE A 119 6.04 -7.82 11.84
N VAL A 120 5.81 -8.10 10.56
CA VAL A 120 6.13 -7.17 9.46
C VAL A 120 4.85 -6.80 8.72
N GLY A 121 4.62 -5.54 8.41
CA GLY A 121 3.52 -5.22 7.52
C GLY A 121 3.72 -3.97 6.69
N ALA A 122 2.79 -3.69 5.80
CA ALA A 122 2.79 -2.50 4.97
C ALA A 122 1.49 -1.70 5.14
N VAL A 123 1.60 -0.37 5.18
CA VAL A 123 0.42 0.52 5.15
C VAL A 123 -0.28 0.54 3.80
N TYR A 124 0.33 -0.07 2.78
CA TYR A 124 -0.25 -0.27 1.46
C TYR A 124 0.43 -1.47 0.81
N GLY A 125 -0.32 -2.54 0.52
CA GLY A 125 0.24 -3.77 -0.06
C GLY A 125 -0.29 -4.17 -1.43
N GLN A 126 -0.80 -3.21 -2.21
CA GLN A 126 -1.13 -3.48 -3.62
C GLN A 126 0.13 -3.88 -4.39
N GLY A 127 -0.03 -4.77 -5.37
CA GLY A 127 1.05 -5.19 -6.25
C GLY A 127 1.96 -6.28 -5.66
N GLY A 128 1.41 -7.27 -4.94
CA GLY A 128 2.18 -8.47 -4.59
C GLY A 128 3.10 -8.35 -3.38
N PHE A 129 2.66 -7.67 -2.31
CA PHE A 129 3.45 -7.55 -1.07
C PHE A 129 3.76 -8.92 -0.43
N ASP A 130 2.84 -9.88 -0.52
CA ASP A 130 3.06 -11.26 -0.04
C ASP A 130 4.16 -11.98 -0.82
N TRP A 131 4.24 -11.79 -2.13
CA TRP A 131 5.35 -12.32 -2.93
C TRP A 131 6.70 -11.70 -2.52
N ALA A 132 6.73 -10.38 -2.28
CA ALA A 132 7.91 -9.70 -1.76
C ALA A 132 8.32 -10.21 -0.37
N MET A 133 7.36 -10.46 0.52
CA MET A 133 7.59 -11.07 1.84
C MET A 133 8.21 -12.46 1.71
N LEU A 134 7.63 -13.34 0.89
CA LEU A 134 8.17 -14.70 0.72
C LEU A 134 9.58 -14.70 0.14
N ARG A 135 9.84 -13.82 -0.84
CA ARG A 135 11.19 -13.68 -1.40
C ARG A 135 12.18 -13.11 -0.37
N ALA A 136 11.77 -12.12 0.41
CA ALA A 136 12.64 -11.56 1.44
C ALA A 136 12.97 -12.59 2.53
N PHE A 137 11.99 -13.39 2.95
CA PHE A 137 12.09 -14.36 4.04
C PHE A 137 12.23 -15.81 3.55
N GLU A 138 12.92 -16.05 2.44
CA GLU A 138 13.06 -17.40 1.88
C GLU A 138 13.95 -18.32 2.75
N SER A 139 14.97 -17.75 3.38
CA SER A 139 15.90 -18.50 4.23
C SER A 139 15.24 -18.99 5.52
N GLU A 140 15.70 -20.12 6.05
CA GLU A 140 15.17 -20.67 7.30
C GLU A 140 15.43 -19.74 8.49
N ASP A 141 16.61 -19.09 8.53
CA ASP A 141 16.98 -18.16 9.61
C ASP A 141 16.11 -16.91 9.62
N ALA A 142 15.72 -16.40 8.45
CA ALA A 142 14.76 -15.31 8.34
C ALA A 142 13.38 -15.73 8.85
N ARG A 143 12.89 -16.91 8.43
CA ARG A 143 11.57 -17.44 8.83
C ARG A 143 11.46 -17.64 10.33
N LYS A 144 12.51 -18.12 10.99
CA LYS A 144 12.55 -18.30 12.46
C LYS A 144 12.32 -17.01 13.24
N ARG A 145 12.58 -15.84 12.63
CA ARG A 145 12.36 -14.53 13.27
C ARG A 145 10.95 -13.99 13.05
N LEU A 146 10.29 -14.38 11.96
CA LEU A 146 9.00 -13.82 11.55
C LEU A 146 7.84 -14.47 12.32
N GLY A 147 7.14 -13.69 13.14
CA GLY A 147 5.92 -14.13 13.84
C GLY A 147 4.65 -14.02 12.99
N GLY A 148 4.65 -13.16 11.98
CA GLY A 148 3.56 -12.98 11.04
C GLY A 148 3.75 -11.73 10.19
N TYR A 149 2.94 -11.59 9.14
CA TYR A 149 2.95 -10.41 8.31
C TYR A 149 1.57 -9.99 7.83
N PHE A 150 1.42 -8.70 7.54
CA PHE A 150 0.16 -8.13 7.09
C PHE A 150 0.35 -7.07 6.01
N ALA A 151 -0.72 -6.76 5.28
CA ALA A 151 -0.76 -5.59 4.43
C ALA A 151 -2.13 -4.93 4.49
N LEU A 152 -2.13 -3.60 4.59
CA LEU A 152 -3.35 -2.83 4.44
C LEU A 152 -3.71 -2.69 2.96
N GLN A 153 -5.00 -2.78 2.66
CA GLN A 153 -5.53 -2.59 1.31
C GLN A 153 -5.45 -1.13 0.86
N ASN A 154 -5.62 -0.17 1.79
CA ASN A 154 -5.56 1.26 1.53
C ASN A 154 -4.77 1.95 2.64
N LEU A 155 -4.18 3.10 2.31
CA LEU A 155 -3.53 3.95 3.30
C LEU A 155 -4.54 4.37 4.40
N PRO A 156 -4.12 4.40 5.69
CA PRO A 156 -4.99 4.83 6.78
C PRO A 156 -5.47 6.28 6.66
N TRP A 157 -4.65 7.12 6.03
CA TRP A 157 -4.92 8.54 5.87
C TRP A 157 -4.55 9.04 4.47
N LEU A 158 -5.32 10.00 3.97
CA LEU A 158 -4.84 10.93 2.98
C LEU A 158 -4.04 12.02 3.71
N CYS A 159 -2.74 12.08 3.46
CA CYS A 159 -1.82 12.98 4.16
C CYS A 159 -0.69 13.45 3.25
N ARG A 160 -0.05 14.56 3.62
CA ARG A 160 1.11 15.12 2.90
C ARG A 160 2.10 15.73 3.87
N THR A 161 3.37 15.34 3.75
CA THR A 161 4.45 16.00 4.49
C THR A 161 4.57 17.45 4.02
N LEU A 162 4.50 18.39 4.97
CA LEU A 162 4.71 19.81 4.73
C LEU A 162 6.17 20.19 4.96
N HIS A 163 6.73 19.72 6.08
CA HIS A 163 8.13 19.88 6.42
C HIS A 163 8.72 18.50 6.71
N TYR A 164 9.67 18.10 5.86
CA TYR A 164 10.32 16.81 5.99
C TYR A 164 11.00 16.67 7.35
N GLY A 165 10.68 15.59 8.05
CA GLY A 165 11.19 15.24 9.36
C GLY A 165 10.46 15.89 10.54
N SER A 166 9.41 16.69 10.32
CA SER A 166 8.75 17.41 11.43
C SER A 166 7.24 17.61 11.30
N VAL A 167 6.71 17.94 10.12
CA VAL A 167 5.29 18.33 9.97
C VAL A 167 4.61 17.59 8.82
N VAL A 168 3.43 17.03 9.11
CA VAL A 168 2.55 16.37 8.14
C VAL A 168 1.13 16.92 8.22
N GLN A 169 0.54 17.27 7.09
CA GLN A 169 -0.88 17.60 7.00
C GLN A 169 -1.70 16.32 6.86
N LEU A 170 -2.74 16.18 7.67
CA LEU A 170 -3.81 15.23 7.48
C LEU A 170 -4.94 15.90 6.68
N TYR A 171 -5.32 15.30 5.55
CA TYR A 171 -6.50 15.74 4.79
C TYR A 171 -7.73 14.91 5.13
N GLY A 172 -7.55 13.62 5.40
CA GLY A 172 -8.69 12.75 5.66
C GLY A 172 -8.30 11.38 6.20
N PRO A 173 -8.79 11.00 7.40
CA PRO A 173 -8.72 9.63 7.88
C PRO A 173 -9.64 8.71 7.09
N LYS A 174 -9.41 7.40 7.11
CA LYS A 174 -10.39 6.38 6.70
C LYS A 174 -11.31 6.04 7.87
N ASP A 175 -12.54 5.59 7.55
CA ASP A 175 -13.51 5.15 8.57
C ASP A 175 -13.15 3.77 9.14
N TYR A 176 -12.50 2.94 8.32
CA TYR A 176 -12.01 1.62 8.69
C TYR A 176 -10.86 1.23 7.76
N LEU A 177 -10.11 0.22 8.19
CA LEU A 177 -9.04 -0.42 7.44
C LEU A 177 -9.46 -1.81 7.00
N ASN A 178 -8.91 -2.28 5.88
CA ASN A 178 -8.97 -3.67 5.48
C ASN A 178 -7.54 -4.20 5.43
N THR A 179 -7.30 -5.39 5.99
CA THR A 179 -5.97 -5.99 6.04
C THR A 179 -6.01 -7.48 5.70
N ALA A 180 -4.99 -7.98 5.02
CA ALA A 180 -4.71 -9.41 4.94
C ALA A 180 -3.58 -9.73 5.93
N VAL A 181 -3.65 -10.89 6.58
CA VAL A 181 -2.64 -11.34 7.55
C VAL A 181 -2.27 -12.79 7.26
N ALA A 182 -1.00 -13.13 7.37
CA ALA A 182 -0.50 -14.49 7.34
C ALA A 182 0.54 -14.73 8.46
N PRO A 183 0.59 -15.94 9.05
CA PRO A 183 -0.37 -17.03 8.87
C PRO A 183 -1.75 -16.69 9.47
N ARG A 184 -2.80 -17.42 9.08
CA ARG A 184 -4.17 -17.19 9.56
C ARG A 184 -4.29 -17.27 11.09
N SER A 185 -3.47 -18.10 11.74
CA SER A 185 -3.46 -18.29 13.20
C SER A 185 -3.18 -17.02 14.00
N VAL A 186 -2.48 -16.03 13.42
CA VAL A 186 -2.18 -14.75 14.08
C VAL A 186 -3.08 -13.59 13.62
N ALA A 187 -4.06 -13.87 12.75
CA ALA A 187 -4.82 -12.83 12.08
C ALA A 187 -5.65 -11.96 13.02
N GLU A 188 -6.35 -12.53 14.01
CA GLU A 188 -7.14 -11.76 14.97
C GLU A 188 -6.26 -10.90 15.90
N PRO A 189 -5.20 -11.43 16.56
CA PRO A 189 -4.27 -10.60 17.32
C PRO A 189 -3.66 -9.46 16.51
N VAL A 190 -3.21 -9.73 15.27
CA VAL A 190 -2.63 -8.70 14.39
C VAL A 190 -3.67 -7.66 13.98
N ARG A 191 -4.92 -8.07 13.69
CA ARG A 191 -6.04 -7.14 13.40
C ARG A 191 -6.30 -6.19 14.57
N LEU A 192 -6.24 -6.68 15.81
CA LEU A 192 -6.39 -5.84 17.00
C LEU A 192 -5.21 -4.89 17.17
N ILE A 193 -3.96 -5.36 16.95
CA ILE A 193 -2.77 -4.51 16.95
C ILE A 193 -2.92 -3.37 15.93
N ILE A 194 -3.27 -3.68 14.68
CA ILE A 194 -3.51 -2.68 13.63
C ILE A 194 -4.58 -1.68 14.08
N SER A 195 -5.69 -2.17 14.65
CA SER A 195 -6.77 -1.28 15.10
C SER A 195 -6.31 -0.32 16.20
N MET A 196 -5.50 -0.80 17.16
CA MET A 196 -4.90 0.01 18.22
C MET A 196 -3.86 1.00 17.69
N LEU A 197 -3.05 0.59 16.73
CA LEU A 197 -2.00 1.43 16.15
C LEU A 197 -2.60 2.67 15.45
N PHE A 198 -3.66 2.46 14.67
CA PHE A 198 -4.27 3.50 13.84
C PHE A 198 -5.54 4.15 14.43
N ASP A 199 -6.05 3.65 15.57
CA ASP A 199 -7.36 4.01 16.14
C ASP A 199 -8.51 3.91 15.13
N MET A 200 -8.49 2.86 14.32
CA MET A 200 -9.48 2.58 13.29
C MET A 200 -9.96 1.14 13.39
N PRO A 201 -11.26 0.86 13.22
CA PRO A 201 -11.74 -0.50 13.00
C PRO A 201 -10.98 -1.14 11.84
N CYS A 202 -10.50 -2.37 12.02
CA CYS A 202 -9.83 -3.12 10.97
C CYS A 202 -10.59 -4.40 10.67
N ASN A 203 -10.92 -4.61 9.39
CA ASN A 203 -11.52 -5.83 8.86
C ASN A 203 -10.44 -6.74 8.29
N LEU A 204 -10.60 -8.05 8.48
CA LEU A 204 -9.76 -9.04 7.81
C LEU A 204 -10.31 -9.32 6.42
N LEU A 205 -9.42 -9.23 5.43
CA LEU A 205 -9.62 -9.75 4.09
C LEU A 205 -9.25 -11.24 4.09
N PRO A 206 -9.83 -12.04 3.16
CA PRO A 206 -9.52 -13.46 3.07
C PRO A 206 -8.04 -13.76 2.82
N ASN A 207 -7.36 -12.95 2.01
CA ASN A 207 -5.96 -13.14 1.62
C ASN A 207 -5.35 -11.88 0.99
N PHE A 208 -4.06 -11.95 0.63
CA PHE A 208 -3.32 -10.86 0.00
C PHE A 208 -3.70 -10.63 -1.48
N MET A 209 -4.12 -11.65 -2.24
CA MET A 209 -4.68 -11.43 -3.57
C MET A 209 -5.93 -10.55 -3.59
N CYS A 210 -6.73 -10.53 -2.52
CA CYS A 210 -7.83 -9.56 -2.36
C CYS A 210 -7.33 -8.11 -2.32
N ILE A 211 -6.06 -7.89 -1.98
CA ILE A 211 -5.40 -6.58 -2.03
C ILE A 211 -4.81 -6.34 -3.42
N THR A 212 -4.03 -7.29 -3.94
CA THR A 212 -3.40 -7.20 -5.27
C THR A 212 -4.42 -6.98 -6.39
N LEU A 213 -5.55 -7.68 -6.34
CA LEU A 213 -6.62 -7.58 -7.34
C LEU A 213 -7.68 -6.52 -7.00
N SER A 214 -7.56 -5.79 -5.89
CA SER A 214 -8.52 -4.71 -5.60
C SER A 214 -8.40 -3.62 -6.68
N PRO A 215 -9.45 -3.35 -7.48
CA PRO A 215 -9.35 -2.34 -8.52
C PRO A 215 -9.17 -0.96 -7.89
N SER A 216 -8.05 -0.32 -8.15
CA SER A 216 -7.66 0.95 -7.51
C SER A 216 -6.80 1.75 -8.49
N ASN A 217 -5.89 2.57 -7.98
CA ASN A 217 -4.93 3.39 -8.73
C ASN A 217 -4.30 2.64 -9.92
N GLN A 218 -3.97 1.35 -9.77
CA GLN A 218 -3.42 0.49 -10.82
C GLN A 218 -4.20 0.42 -12.15
N ILE A 219 -5.51 0.74 -12.15
CA ILE A 219 -6.31 0.87 -13.38
C ILE A 219 -6.96 2.25 -13.53
N ILE A 220 -7.24 2.94 -12.41
CA ILE A 220 -7.85 4.27 -12.41
C ILE A 220 -6.90 5.28 -13.04
N HIS A 221 -5.66 5.34 -12.58
CA HIS A 221 -4.71 6.32 -13.07
C HIS A 221 -4.38 6.09 -14.54
N PRO A 222 -4.05 4.87 -15.01
CA PRO A 222 -3.79 4.65 -16.44
C PRO A 222 -4.93 5.06 -17.36
N ALA A 223 -6.17 4.65 -17.06
CA ALA A 223 -7.33 5.01 -17.88
C ALA A 223 -7.55 6.53 -17.91
N ARG A 224 -7.47 7.17 -16.74
CA ARG A 224 -7.70 8.61 -16.64
C ARG A 224 -6.57 9.40 -17.30
N TYR A 225 -5.33 9.00 -17.09
CA TYR A 225 -4.18 9.68 -17.67
C TYR A 225 -4.17 9.57 -19.20
N TYR A 226 -4.52 8.40 -19.73
CA TYR A 226 -4.76 8.23 -21.15
C TYR A 226 -5.85 9.19 -21.66
N SER A 227 -7.02 9.27 -21.01
CA SER A 227 -8.09 10.18 -21.49
C SER A 227 -7.64 11.64 -21.61
N ILE A 228 -6.81 12.12 -20.67
CA ILE A 228 -6.32 13.50 -20.66
C ILE A 228 -5.25 13.72 -21.74
N PHE A 229 -4.31 12.77 -21.88
CA PHE A 229 -3.09 12.97 -22.66
C PHE A 229 -3.03 12.15 -23.97
N HIS A 230 -4.08 11.45 -24.38
CA HIS A 230 -4.07 10.61 -25.60
C HIS A 230 -3.72 11.37 -26.89
N LYS A 231 -3.91 12.70 -26.92
CA LYS A 231 -3.57 13.56 -28.04
C LYS A 231 -2.12 14.07 -28.03
N PHE A 232 -1.38 13.84 -26.94
CA PHE A 232 0.01 14.23 -26.86
C PHE A 232 0.84 13.38 -27.83
N ASP A 233 1.53 14.03 -28.76
CA ASP A 233 2.32 13.41 -29.82
C ASP A 233 3.73 12.99 -29.38
N GLY A 234 4.06 13.19 -28.09
CA GLY A 234 5.39 12.95 -27.53
C GLY A 234 6.38 14.11 -27.69
N LYS A 235 5.98 15.21 -28.33
CA LYS A 235 6.88 16.31 -28.74
C LYS A 235 6.32 17.69 -28.43
N THR A 236 5.08 17.96 -28.80
CA THR A 236 4.44 19.28 -28.76
C THR A 236 3.79 19.49 -27.39
N PRO A 237 4.25 20.47 -26.59
CA PRO A 237 3.61 20.79 -25.31
C PRO A 237 2.14 21.15 -25.50
N LEU A 238 1.30 20.66 -24.58
CA LEU A 238 -0.12 21.02 -24.51
C LEU A 238 -0.27 22.37 -23.80
N LYS A 239 -1.19 23.20 -24.29
CA LYS A 239 -1.57 24.44 -23.60
C LYS A 239 -2.37 24.13 -22.34
N GLU A 240 -2.45 25.10 -21.45
CA GLU A 240 -3.13 24.94 -20.17
C GLU A 240 -4.61 24.59 -20.33
N GLU A 241 -5.28 25.21 -21.31
CA GLU A 241 -6.68 24.99 -21.65
C GLU A 241 -6.97 23.64 -22.32
N GLU A 242 -5.94 22.93 -22.78
CA GLU A 242 -6.08 21.60 -23.39
C GLU A 242 -6.05 20.48 -22.35
N ILE A 243 -5.72 20.79 -21.09
CA ILE A 243 -5.58 19.83 -20.00
C ILE A 243 -6.78 19.94 -19.05
N GLN A 244 -7.43 18.80 -18.81
CA GLN A 244 -8.36 18.66 -17.69
C GLN A 244 -7.56 18.58 -16.39
N TRP A 245 -7.58 19.66 -15.61
CA TRP A 245 -6.80 19.79 -14.38
C TRP A 245 -7.43 19.06 -13.20
N GLY A 246 -8.72 18.78 -13.26
CA GLY A 246 -9.41 17.92 -12.32
C GLY A 246 -9.16 16.45 -12.62
N LEU A 247 -8.25 15.82 -11.88
CA LEU A 247 -7.89 14.42 -12.15
C LEU A 247 -9.12 13.51 -12.07
N TYR A 248 -10.02 13.76 -11.11
CA TYR A 248 -11.20 12.92 -10.89
C TYR A 248 -12.53 13.66 -11.00
N ASN A 249 -12.62 14.93 -10.61
CA ASN A 249 -13.86 15.70 -10.69
C ASN A 249 -14.23 16.07 -12.14
N GLU A 250 -13.26 16.09 -13.05
CA GLU A 250 -13.47 16.25 -14.50
C GLU A 250 -13.42 14.91 -15.24
N PHE A 251 -13.69 13.78 -14.56
CA PHE A 251 -13.74 12.46 -15.21
C PHE A 251 -14.71 12.49 -16.39
N ASP A 252 -14.25 12.12 -17.58
CA ASP A 252 -15.07 12.15 -18.79
C ASP A 252 -15.51 10.73 -19.22
N ASP A 253 -16.32 10.67 -20.27
CA ASP A 253 -16.86 9.41 -20.79
C ASP A 253 -15.76 8.51 -21.34
N MET A 254 -14.69 9.07 -21.92
CA MET A 254 -13.54 8.30 -22.41
C MET A 254 -12.81 7.63 -21.23
N ALA A 255 -12.53 8.37 -20.17
CA ALA A 255 -11.93 7.83 -18.95
C ALA A 255 -12.77 6.69 -18.37
N ALA A 256 -14.09 6.87 -18.32
CA ALA A 256 -15.02 5.86 -17.83
C ALA A 256 -15.06 4.62 -18.73
N GLU A 257 -15.07 4.78 -20.05
CA GLU A 257 -15.05 3.66 -21.00
C GLU A 257 -13.78 2.80 -20.83
N TRP A 258 -12.61 3.44 -20.80
CA TRP A 258 -11.33 2.73 -20.63
C TRP A 258 -11.21 2.07 -19.26
N LEU A 259 -11.66 2.76 -18.20
CA LEU A 259 -11.65 2.20 -16.85
C LEU A 259 -12.59 0.99 -16.73
N GLU A 260 -13.76 1.02 -17.38
CA GLU A 260 -14.68 -0.11 -17.41
C GLU A 260 -14.06 -1.30 -18.13
N LYS A 261 -13.42 -1.10 -19.29
CA LYS A 261 -12.72 -2.16 -20.03
C LYS A 261 -11.61 -2.81 -19.18
N LEU A 262 -10.79 -2.01 -18.49
CA LEU A 262 -9.77 -2.53 -17.56
C LEU A 262 -10.39 -3.30 -16.39
N SER A 263 -11.51 -2.81 -15.85
CA SER A 263 -12.25 -3.50 -14.79
C SER A 263 -12.79 -4.84 -15.25
N VAL A 264 -13.33 -4.93 -16.47
CA VAL A 264 -13.80 -6.19 -17.09
C VAL A 264 -12.67 -7.20 -17.20
N GLU A 265 -11.49 -6.80 -17.69
CA GLU A 265 -10.34 -7.69 -17.80
C GLU A 265 -9.82 -8.15 -16.43
N LEU A 266 -9.78 -7.25 -15.43
CA LEU A 266 -9.46 -7.63 -14.06
C LEU A 266 -10.46 -8.66 -13.50
N GLN A 267 -11.77 -8.48 -13.73
CA GLN A 267 -12.78 -9.45 -13.32
C GLN A 267 -12.65 -10.78 -14.08
N ALA A 268 -12.17 -10.77 -15.33
CA ALA A 268 -11.86 -11.98 -16.09
C ALA A 268 -10.67 -12.75 -15.48
N ILE A 269 -9.62 -12.05 -15.05
CA ILE A 269 -8.49 -12.64 -14.31
C ILE A 269 -8.99 -13.26 -13.00
N LYS A 270 -9.77 -12.51 -12.22
CA LYS A 270 -10.41 -13.01 -11.00
C LYS A 270 -11.19 -14.30 -11.26
N LYS A 271 -12.04 -14.31 -12.29
CA LYS A 271 -12.87 -15.47 -12.66
C LYS A 271 -12.00 -16.67 -13.04
N ALA A 272 -10.93 -16.47 -13.80
CA ALA A 272 -10.00 -17.55 -14.17
C ALA A 272 -9.29 -18.13 -12.95
N LEU A 273 -8.85 -17.29 -12.00
CA LEU A 273 -8.29 -17.72 -10.73
C LEU A 273 -9.28 -18.57 -9.92
N THR A 274 -10.50 -18.08 -9.71
CA THR A 274 -11.50 -18.83 -8.92
C THR A 274 -11.98 -20.11 -9.60
N ASN A 275 -11.96 -20.16 -10.94
CA ASN A 275 -12.27 -21.39 -11.67
C ASN A 275 -11.16 -22.44 -11.52
N ARG A 276 -9.89 -22.03 -11.56
CA ARG A 276 -8.74 -22.93 -11.40
C ARG A 276 -8.51 -23.32 -9.93
N PHE A 277 -8.79 -22.42 -9.00
CA PHE A 277 -8.62 -22.59 -7.56
C PHE A 277 -9.94 -22.27 -6.83
N PRO A 278 -10.90 -23.21 -6.77
CA PRO A 278 -12.23 -22.96 -6.19
C PRO A 278 -12.22 -22.57 -4.69
N HIS A 279 -11.16 -22.93 -3.97
CA HIS A 279 -10.98 -22.57 -2.57
C HIS A 279 -10.43 -21.15 -2.37
N LEU A 280 -9.95 -20.52 -3.45
CA LEU A 280 -9.47 -19.15 -3.38
C LEU A 280 -10.65 -18.17 -3.30
N ASP A 281 -10.99 -17.75 -2.09
CA ASP A 281 -11.94 -16.66 -1.85
C ASP A 281 -11.40 -15.29 -2.33
N LEU A 282 -11.96 -14.80 -3.44
CA LEU A 282 -11.78 -13.44 -3.96
C LEU A 282 -13.09 -12.63 -3.91
N SER A 283 -14.03 -12.97 -3.01
CA SER A 283 -15.35 -12.34 -2.89
C SER A 283 -15.27 -10.83 -2.64
N SER A 284 -14.22 -10.36 -1.97
CA SER A 284 -14.00 -8.94 -1.70
C SER A 284 -13.57 -8.12 -2.94
N VAL A 285 -13.12 -8.78 -4.02
CA VAL A 285 -12.69 -8.13 -5.27
C VAL A 285 -13.91 -7.78 -6.11
N MET A 286 -14.39 -6.54 -6.00
CA MET A 286 -15.57 -6.04 -6.72
C MET A 286 -15.18 -5.40 -8.05
N PRO A 287 -16.08 -5.27 -9.04
CA PRO A 287 -15.84 -4.38 -10.17
C PRO A 287 -15.69 -2.93 -9.70
N ILE A 288 -15.02 -2.09 -10.51
CA ILE A 288 -14.53 -0.79 -10.05
C ILE A 288 -15.64 0.16 -9.57
N LYS A 289 -16.79 0.17 -10.25
CA LYS A 289 -17.93 1.04 -9.91
C LYS A 289 -18.45 0.72 -8.52
N GLU A 290 -18.76 -0.56 -8.27
CA GLU A 290 -19.27 -1.06 -7.00
C GLU A 290 -18.25 -0.84 -5.89
N ARG A 291 -16.97 -1.08 -6.17
CA ARG A 291 -15.90 -0.86 -5.20
C ARG A 291 -15.83 0.60 -4.76
N VAL A 292 -15.87 1.56 -5.69
CA VAL A 292 -15.82 2.99 -5.35
C VAL A 292 -17.06 3.42 -4.58
N ILE A 293 -18.25 2.97 -4.99
CA ILE A 293 -19.50 3.25 -4.27
C ILE A 293 -19.42 2.69 -2.84
N LYS A 294 -18.98 1.43 -2.66
CA LYS A 294 -18.84 0.81 -1.34
C LYS A 294 -17.81 1.53 -0.47
N HIS A 295 -16.69 1.95 -1.05
CA HIS A 295 -15.58 2.55 -0.32
C HIS A 295 -15.89 3.99 0.13
N TYR A 296 -16.54 4.79 -0.72
CA TYR A 296 -16.79 6.21 -0.47
C TYR A 296 -18.21 6.49 0.03
N GLY A 297 -19.16 5.56 -0.16
CA GLY A 297 -20.52 5.66 0.35
C GLY A 297 -21.16 7.01 0.02
N LYS A 298 -21.53 7.75 1.06
CA LYS A 298 -22.18 9.07 0.97
C LYS A 298 -21.35 10.16 0.30
N ASP A 299 -20.03 9.99 0.15
CA ASP A 299 -19.20 10.94 -0.58
C ASP A 299 -19.42 10.86 -2.11
N VAL A 300 -20.03 9.79 -2.63
CA VAL A 300 -20.48 9.67 -4.02
C VAL A 300 -21.93 10.13 -4.14
N LYS A 301 -22.17 11.26 -4.82
CA LYS A 301 -23.53 11.84 -4.93
C LYS A 301 -24.37 11.24 -6.05
N ASP A 302 -23.75 10.81 -7.13
CA ASP A 302 -24.42 10.26 -8.31
C ASP A 302 -23.80 8.92 -8.69
N THR A 303 -24.60 7.85 -8.59
CA THR A 303 -24.20 6.47 -8.86
C THR A 303 -24.69 5.94 -10.21
N SER A 304 -25.29 6.79 -11.04
CA SER A 304 -25.93 6.40 -12.31
C SER A 304 -24.93 5.74 -13.29
N THR A 305 -23.78 6.38 -13.52
CA THR A 305 -22.72 5.88 -14.42
C THR A 305 -21.36 5.84 -13.72
N LEU A 306 -20.39 5.09 -14.26
CA LEU A 306 -19.02 5.08 -13.73
C LEU A 306 -18.40 6.48 -13.78
N GLN A 307 -18.65 7.24 -14.85
CA GLN A 307 -18.24 8.64 -15.00
C GLN A 307 -18.77 9.48 -13.83
N ARG A 308 -20.07 9.40 -13.53
CA ARG A 308 -20.70 10.16 -12.45
C ARG A 308 -20.22 9.74 -11.07
N VAL A 309 -19.94 8.45 -10.88
CA VAL A 309 -19.37 7.95 -9.62
C VAL A 309 -18.04 8.63 -9.30
N PHE A 310 -17.16 8.83 -10.29
CA PHE A 310 -15.89 9.52 -10.08
C PHE A 310 -16.06 11.03 -9.98
N ALA A 311 -16.76 11.65 -10.94
CA ALA A 311 -16.92 13.09 -11.01
C ALA A 311 -17.66 13.68 -9.80
N SER A 312 -18.58 12.93 -9.20
CA SER A 312 -19.39 13.35 -8.05
C SER A 312 -18.80 12.96 -6.69
N ASN A 313 -17.66 12.28 -6.65
CA ASN A 313 -17.05 11.83 -5.41
C ASN A 313 -16.28 12.95 -4.72
N ARG A 314 -16.81 13.42 -3.59
CA ARG A 314 -16.19 14.49 -2.79
C ARG A 314 -14.80 14.14 -2.29
N GLY A 315 -14.52 12.86 -2.03
CA GLY A 315 -13.21 12.39 -1.61
C GLY A 315 -12.10 12.59 -2.65
N TYR A 316 -12.46 12.96 -3.87
CA TYR A 316 -11.55 13.20 -4.99
C TYR A 316 -11.47 14.67 -5.45
N ALA A 317 -12.28 15.57 -4.89
CA ALA A 317 -12.47 16.93 -5.40
C ALA A 317 -11.20 17.81 -5.40
N GLY A 318 -10.17 17.46 -4.62
CA GLY A 318 -8.91 18.22 -4.50
C GLY A 318 -7.73 17.70 -5.32
N CYS A 319 -7.90 16.64 -6.13
CA CYS A 319 -6.79 16.03 -6.85
C CYS A 319 -6.57 16.69 -8.20
N ARG A 320 -5.44 17.40 -8.36
CA ARG A 320 -5.03 17.99 -9.63
C ARG A 320 -4.28 16.99 -10.51
N THR A 321 -4.49 17.05 -11.82
CA THR A 321 -3.75 16.27 -12.82
C THR A 321 -2.25 16.60 -12.76
N PRO A 322 -1.37 15.60 -12.56
CA PRO A 322 0.06 15.81 -12.63
C PRO A 322 0.53 16.05 -14.07
N ALA A 323 1.11 17.22 -14.31
CA ALA A 323 1.76 17.60 -15.55
C ALA A 323 3.07 18.35 -15.25
N THR A 324 4.04 18.25 -16.15
CA THR A 324 5.34 18.95 -16.03
C THR A 324 5.30 20.22 -16.88
N PRO A 325 5.49 21.41 -16.29
CA PRO A 325 5.60 22.65 -17.07
C PRO A 325 6.90 22.66 -17.88
N VAL A 326 6.80 23.09 -19.12
CA VAL A 326 7.92 23.27 -20.06
C VAL A 326 7.72 24.58 -20.83
N ASP A 327 8.72 25.00 -21.61
CA ASP A 327 8.52 26.13 -22.51
C ASP A 327 7.40 25.83 -23.51
N GLY A 328 6.47 26.78 -23.68
CA GLY A 328 5.31 26.64 -24.55
C GLY A 328 4.12 25.85 -23.99
N GLY A 329 4.18 25.29 -22.76
CA GLY A 329 3.02 24.63 -22.15
C GLY A 329 3.37 23.53 -21.13
N TYR A 330 2.70 22.39 -21.25
CA TYR A 330 2.81 21.27 -20.32
C TYR A 330 2.96 19.94 -21.06
N VAL A 331 3.67 19.00 -20.43
CA VAL A 331 3.81 17.62 -20.90
C VAL A 331 3.40 16.64 -19.79
N PRO A 332 3.10 15.38 -20.12
CA PRO A 332 2.95 14.32 -19.15
C PRO A 332 4.05 14.28 -18.08
N ALA A 333 3.67 14.15 -16.81
CA ALA A 333 4.57 14.01 -15.67
C ALA A 333 5.06 12.56 -15.53
N VAL A 334 5.83 12.09 -16.51
CA VAL A 334 6.26 10.68 -16.67
C VAL A 334 7.10 10.16 -15.49
N THR A 335 7.81 11.02 -14.79
CA THR A 335 8.59 10.66 -13.59
C THR A 335 7.74 10.50 -12.33
N GLY A 336 6.44 10.80 -12.41
CA GLY A 336 5.49 10.70 -11.30
C GLY A 336 5.06 9.26 -10.98
N ARG A 337 4.40 9.09 -9.83
CA ARG A 337 3.93 7.78 -9.33
C ARG A 337 2.85 7.14 -10.21
N LEU A 338 2.08 7.96 -10.95
CA LEU A 338 1.07 7.48 -11.91
C LEU A 338 1.68 6.61 -13.01
N PHE A 339 2.98 6.79 -13.30
CA PHE A 339 3.74 5.95 -14.23
C PHE A 339 4.63 4.97 -13.48
N THR A 340 5.51 5.50 -12.63
CA THR A 340 6.57 4.73 -11.95
C THR A 340 6.05 3.71 -10.94
N GLU A 341 4.79 3.78 -10.55
CA GLU A 341 4.15 2.81 -9.66
C GLU A 341 3.04 2.03 -10.38
N ASP A 342 2.03 2.71 -10.92
CA ASP A 342 0.83 2.02 -11.42
C ASP A 342 1.06 1.18 -12.69
N VAL A 343 2.14 1.43 -13.45
CA VAL A 343 2.49 0.62 -14.63
C VAL A 343 3.27 -0.64 -14.20
N PRO A 344 4.50 -0.57 -13.66
CA PRO A 344 5.26 -1.76 -13.27
C PRO A 344 4.67 -2.52 -12.07
N PHE A 345 4.05 -1.83 -11.10
CA PHE A 345 3.53 -2.45 -9.87
C PHE A 345 2.00 -2.62 -9.87
N GLY A 346 1.35 -2.30 -11.00
CA GLY A 346 -0.08 -2.40 -11.21
C GLY A 346 -0.42 -3.15 -12.49
N LEU A 347 -0.45 -2.46 -13.64
CA LEU A 347 -0.82 -3.06 -14.93
C LEU A 347 0.03 -4.28 -15.29
N CYS A 348 1.36 -4.22 -15.09
CA CYS A 348 2.24 -5.35 -15.37
C CYS A 348 1.92 -6.55 -14.46
N VAL A 349 1.51 -6.31 -13.21
CA VAL A 349 1.07 -7.37 -12.28
C VAL A 349 -0.20 -8.05 -12.79
N LEU A 350 -1.18 -7.27 -13.26
CA LEU A 350 -2.40 -7.84 -13.86
C LEU A 350 -2.09 -8.64 -15.12
N LYS A 351 -1.22 -8.12 -16.00
CA LYS A 351 -0.79 -8.83 -17.21
C LYS A 351 -0.05 -10.13 -16.87
N ASP A 352 0.78 -10.13 -15.85
CA ASP A 352 1.51 -11.31 -15.40
C ASP A 352 0.57 -12.44 -15.00
N LEU A 353 -0.42 -12.11 -14.17
CA LEU A 353 -1.46 -13.07 -13.77
C LEU A 353 -2.27 -13.56 -14.97
N ALA A 354 -2.62 -12.66 -15.89
CA ALA A 354 -3.37 -13.01 -17.10
C ALA A 354 -2.61 -13.98 -18.01
N GLU A 355 -1.30 -13.76 -18.22
CA GLU A 355 -0.45 -14.66 -19.00
C GLU A 355 -0.38 -16.06 -18.39
N GLN A 356 -0.18 -16.15 -17.07
CA GLN A 356 -0.09 -17.43 -16.37
C GLN A 356 -1.42 -18.22 -16.39
N LEU A 357 -2.54 -17.52 -16.58
CA LEU A 357 -3.89 -18.09 -16.63
C LEU A 357 -4.45 -18.22 -18.06
N ASN A 358 -3.69 -17.81 -19.08
CA ASN A 358 -4.13 -17.73 -20.48
C ASN A 358 -5.41 -16.88 -20.67
N VAL A 359 -5.50 -15.73 -19.98
CA VAL A 359 -6.59 -14.76 -20.11
C VAL A 359 -6.18 -13.65 -21.07
N ALA A 360 -6.98 -13.43 -22.12
CA ALA A 360 -6.76 -12.31 -23.04
C ALA A 360 -7.02 -10.97 -22.35
N THR A 361 -6.09 -10.02 -22.53
CA THR A 361 -6.10 -8.72 -21.85
C THR A 361 -5.73 -7.56 -22.80
N PRO A 362 -6.43 -7.40 -23.95
CA PRO A 362 -6.09 -6.40 -24.95
C PRO A 362 -6.11 -4.95 -24.45
N THR A 363 -6.95 -4.64 -23.45
CA THR A 363 -7.06 -3.30 -22.86
C THR A 363 -5.87 -3.02 -21.94
N ILE A 364 -5.50 -3.97 -21.08
CA ILE A 364 -4.28 -3.87 -20.27
C ILE A 364 -3.06 -3.77 -21.19
N ASP A 365 -2.99 -4.56 -22.26
CA ASP A 365 -1.90 -4.50 -23.24
C ASP A 365 -1.77 -3.12 -23.86
N PHE A 366 -2.88 -2.57 -24.36
CA PHE A 366 -2.93 -1.22 -24.90
C PHE A 366 -2.45 -0.18 -23.89
N MET A 367 -2.93 -0.27 -22.64
CA MET A 367 -2.56 0.68 -21.59
C MET A 367 -1.08 0.58 -21.22
N ILE A 368 -0.51 -0.62 -21.12
CA ILE A 368 0.92 -0.79 -20.88
C ILE A 368 1.72 -0.18 -22.04
N VAL A 369 1.37 -0.49 -23.29
CA VAL A 369 2.09 0.00 -24.48
C VAL A 369 2.05 1.53 -24.58
N TRP A 370 0.89 2.15 -24.35
CA TRP A 370 0.79 3.61 -24.40
C TRP A 370 1.65 4.27 -23.32
N HIS A 371 1.58 3.81 -22.07
CA HIS A 371 2.35 4.40 -20.97
C HIS A 371 3.85 4.13 -21.12
N GLN A 372 4.26 2.92 -21.49
CA GLN A 372 5.68 2.56 -21.60
C GLN A 372 6.40 3.37 -22.68
N ASN A 373 5.70 3.74 -23.77
CA ASN A 373 6.24 4.58 -24.83
C ASN A 373 6.61 5.97 -24.30
N LEU A 374 5.78 6.56 -23.43
CA LEU A 374 6.09 7.82 -22.75
C LEU A 374 7.24 7.65 -21.75
N MET A 375 7.35 6.49 -21.10
CA MET A 375 8.40 6.18 -20.13
C MET A 375 9.76 5.85 -20.75
N GLY A 376 9.84 5.60 -22.05
CA GLY A 376 11.05 5.07 -22.69
C GLY A 376 11.43 3.68 -22.16
N LYS A 377 10.43 2.87 -21.82
CA LYS A 377 10.58 1.49 -21.31
C LYS A 377 9.79 0.53 -22.20
N GLU A 378 10.20 -0.74 -22.25
CA GLU A 378 9.50 -1.77 -23.03
C GLU A 378 9.01 -2.89 -22.09
N TYR A 379 7.98 -2.61 -21.26
CA TYR A 379 7.45 -3.59 -20.31
C TYR A 379 6.67 -4.70 -21.01
N LEU A 380 5.95 -4.37 -22.08
CA LEU A 380 5.27 -5.30 -22.96
C LEU A 380 5.93 -5.29 -24.34
N LYS A 381 6.20 -6.48 -24.88
CA LYS A 381 6.78 -6.73 -26.19
C LYS A 381 6.05 -7.89 -26.86
N ASP A 382 5.61 -7.69 -28.10
CA ASP A 382 4.91 -8.73 -28.90
C ASP A 382 3.72 -9.36 -28.16
N GLY A 383 2.96 -8.54 -27.43
CA GLY A 383 1.78 -8.97 -26.66
C GLY A 383 2.08 -9.74 -25.36
N LYS A 384 3.36 -9.83 -24.96
CA LYS A 384 3.80 -10.47 -23.72
C LYS A 384 4.67 -9.56 -22.87
N LEU A 385 4.73 -9.80 -21.56
CA LEU A 385 5.67 -9.10 -20.68
C LEU A 385 7.09 -9.38 -21.12
N ASN A 386 7.88 -8.32 -21.23
CA ASN A 386 9.28 -8.38 -21.61
C ASN A 386 10.09 -8.98 -20.45
N PRO A 387 10.69 -10.17 -20.59
CA PRO A 387 11.43 -10.82 -19.52
C PRO A 387 12.56 -9.96 -18.95
N ALA A 388 13.15 -9.08 -19.77
CA ALA A 388 14.24 -8.21 -19.35
C ALA A 388 13.81 -7.14 -18.33
N LEU A 389 12.54 -6.73 -18.33
CA LEU A 389 12.02 -5.70 -17.41
C LEU A 389 11.18 -6.27 -16.27
N ILE A 390 10.86 -7.57 -16.25
CA ILE A 390 10.19 -8.22 -15.12
C ILE A 390 10.90 -7.92 -13.77
N PRO A 391 12.24 -7.92 -13.65
CA PRO A 391 12.89 -7.58 -12.39
C PRO A 391 12.65 -6.14 -11.88
N GLU A 392 12.17 -5.23 -12.73
CA GLU A 392 11.81 -3.86 -12.34
C GLU A 392 10.34 -3.73 -11.87
N THR A 393 9.58 -4.82 -11.89
CA THR A 393 8.16 -4.86 -11.51
C THR A 393 7.94 -5.58 -10.19
N SER A 394 6.67 -5.68 -9.77
CA SER A 394 6.25 -6.63 -8.73
C SER A 394 5.38 -7.75 -9.27
N CYS A 395 5.57 -8.11 -10.54
CA CYS A 395 5.03 -9.34 -11.10
C CYS A 395 5.45 -10.53 -10.23
N ALA A 396 4.63 -11.57 -10.12
CA ALA A 396 4.97 -12.73 -9.31
C ALA A 396 6.25 -13.41 -9.83
N ARG A 397 6.45 -13.40 -11.16
CA ARG A 397 7.69 -13.86 -11.80
C ARG A 397 8.94 -13.07 -11.39
N ALA A 398 8.81 -11.80 -11.00
CA ALA A 398 9.94 -11.01 -10.49
C ALA A 398 10.48 -11.56 -9.17
N TYR A 399 9.64 -12.28 -8.42
CA TYR A 399 9.98 -12.91 -7.15
C TYR A 399 10.26 -14.42 -7.29
N GLY A 400 10.24 -14.97 -8.51
CA GLY A 400 10.50 -16.38 -8.77
C GLY A 400 9.25 -17.28 -8.80
N PHE A 401 8.03 -16.73 -8.69
CA PHE A 401 6.79 -17.50 -8.81
C PHE A 401 6.36 -17.55 -10.28
N THR A 402 6.48 -18.71 -10.91
CA THR A 402 6.35 -18.87 -12.37
C THR A 402 5.13 -19.69 -12.79
N THR A 403 4.46 -20.33 -11.83
CA THR A 403 3.24 -21.10 -12.06
C THR A 403 2.06 -20.50 -11.28
N PRO A 404 0.81 -20.64 -11.78
CA PRO A 404 -0.37 -20.22 -11.04
C PRO A 404 -0.47 -20.80 -9.62
N GLU A 405 -0.03 -22.04 -9.43
CA GLU A 405 0.00 -22.70 -8.12
C GLU A 405 0.94 -21.97 -7.15
N GLU A 406 2.15 -21.64 -7.59
CA GLU A 406 3.12 -20.87 -6.82
C GLU A 406 2.61 -19.46 -6.48
N VAL A 407 1.95 -18.80 -7.44
CA VAL A 407 1.37 -17.46 -7.26
C VAL A 407 0.28 -17.44 -6.19
N VAL A 408 -0.56 -18.49 -6.16
CA VAL A 408 -1.76 -18.54 -5.34
C VAL A 408 -1.52 -19.15 -3.96
N ALA A 409 -0.52 -20.03 -3.82
CA ALA A 409 -0.15 -20.68 -2.57
C ALA A 409 -0.08 -19.75 -1.34
N PRO A 410 0.53 -18.54 -1.40
CA PRO A 410 0.62 -17.65 -0.23
C PRO A 410 -0.75 -17.18 0.25
N SER A 411 -1.67 -16.97 -0.68
CA SER A 411 -3.04 -16.53 -0.39
C SER A 411 -3.92 -17.68 0.10
N LEU A 412 -3.72 -18.91 -0.38
CA LEU A 412 -4.40 -20.08 0.16
C LEU A 412 -3.93 -20.38 1.59
N LEU A 413 -2.62 -20.26 1.87
CA LEU A 413 -2.07 -20.38 3.22
C LEU A 413 -2.65 -19.31 4.18
N ALA A 414 -2.94 -18.12 3.67
CA ALA A 414 -3.60 -17.06 4.44
C ALA A 414 -5.10 -17.33 4.70
N GLN A 415 -5.76 -18.10 3.82
CA GLN A 415 -7.17 -18.46 3.95
C GLN A 415 -7.36 -19.61 4.92
N GLU A 416 -6.81 -20.79 4.61
CA GLU A 416 -7.04 -22.02 5.34
C GLU A 416 -5.95 -23.07 5.04
N VAL A 417 -5.27 -23.53 6.08
CA VAL A 417 -5.17 -24.97 6.40
C VAL A 417 -5.26 -25.05 7.93
N GLU A 418 -6.37 -25.57 8.48
CA GLU A 418 -6.31 -26.20 9.80
C GLU A 418 -5.35 -27.38 9.66
N LEU A 419 -4.17 -27.30 10.27
CA LEU A 419 -3.31 -28.47 10.38
C LEU A 419 -4.07 -29.51 11.21
N PRO A 420 -4.25 -30.75 10.73
CA PRO A 420 -4.61 -31.82 11.62
C PRO A 420 -3.43 -31.98 12.59
N PHE A 421 -3.67 -31.62 13.85
CA PHE A 421 -2.78 -31.68 15.00
C PHE A 421 -1.70 -30.58 15.11
N THR A 422 -1.93 -29.58 15.97
CA THR A 422 -1.19 -29.42 17.24
C THR A 422 -1.79 -28.29 18.08
N ARG A 423 -2.18 -28.62 19.32
CA ARG A 423 -2.55 -27.63 20.35
C ARG A 423 -1.26 -26.93 20.80
N MET A 424 -1.04 -25.69 20.35
CA MET A 424 -0.11 -24.76 20.99
C MET A 424 -0.89 -23.90 21.98
N ASP A 425 -0.39 -23.74 23.19
CA ASP A 425 -1.02 -22.84 24.17
C ASP A 425 -0.71 -21.37 23.85
N MET A 426 -1.37 -20.45 24.56
CA MET A 426 -1.25 -18.99 24.35
C MET A 426 0.17 -18.43 24.55
N LEU A 427 1.15 -19.26 24.95
CA LEU A 427 2.55 -18.88 25.13
C LEU A 427 3.49 -19.59 24.14
N GLY A 428 2.95 -20.26 23.12
CA GLY A 428 3.71 -20.82 22.01
C GLY A 428 4.56 -22.03 22.37
N ARG A 429 4.22 -22.75 23.46
CA ARG A 429 4.90 -24.01 23.81
C ARG A 429 4.13 -25.18 23.20
N ALA A 430 4.88 -26.19 22.76
CA ALA A 430 4.27 -27.48 22.47
C ALA A 430 3.68 -28.04 23.77
N ALA A 431 2.36 -28.22 23.82
CA ALA A 431 1.77 -29.12 24.80
C ALA A 431 2.22 -30.55 24.42
N GLN A 432 2.76 -31.30 25.40
CA GLN A 432 3.16 -32.70 25.19
C GLN A 432 2.02 -33.56 24.64
#